data_AF-A0A4P8L208-F1
#
_entry.id   AF-A0A4P8L208-F1
#
_cell.length_a   1.000
_cell.length_b   1.000
_cell.length_c   1.000
_cell.angle_alpha   90.00
_cell.angle_beta   90.00
_cell.angle_gamma   90.00
#
_symmetry.space_group_name_H-M   'P 1'
#
loop_
_entity.id
_entity.type
_entity.pdbx_description
1 polymer ?
#
loop_
_entity_poly.entity_id
_entity_poly.type
_entity_poly.pdbx_seq_one_letter_code
_entity_poly.pdbx_strand_id
1 'polypeptide(L)'
;MIELLDLNDFFAGTSDDLYYVGFLKTKEAWMPLCFVSEPDQKSFLDTLYVSRLQPPLRALLDGYVGRVEGIEDTFIHYLFPEEIRNLIDRYGLERVAVVHSEGLEDGCGCGCRG
;
A
#
# COMPACT_ATOMS: atom_id res chain seq x y z
N MET A 1 11.37 -1.21 4.08
CA MET A 1 10.85 -2.37 4.84
C MET A 1 9.37 -2.54 4.52
N ILE A 2 8.86 -3.78 4.42
CA ILE A 2 7.43 -4.06 4.25
C ILE A 2 6.97 -4.87 5.47
N GLU A 3 5.93 -4.39 6.15
CA GLU A 3 5.25 -5.09 7.22
C GLU A 3 3.94 -5.66 6.69
N LEU A 4 3.71 -6.96 6.84
CA LEU A 4 2.49 -7.63 6.40
C LEU A 4 1.56 -7.83 7.59
N LEU A 5 0.35 -7.29 7.49
CA LEU A 5 -0.66 -7.30 8.55
C LEU A 5 -1.95 -7.93 8.04
N ASP A 6 -2.61 -8.66 8.94
CA ASP A 6 -4.00 -9.07 8.72
C ASP A 6 -4.93 -7.87 8.94
N LEU A 7 -6.13 -7.90 8.36
CA LEU A 7 -7.02 -6.73 8.34
C LEU A 7 -7.38 -6.23 9.75
N ASN A 8 -7.60 -7.14 10.69
CA ASN A 8 -7.95 -6.77 12.05
C ASN A 8 -6.84 -5.98 12.73
N ASP A 9 -5.59 -6.41 12.55
CA ASP A 9 -4.43 -5.76 13.14
C ASP A 9 -4.18 -4.40 12.49
N PHE A 10 -4.31 -4.33 11.16
CA PHE A 10 -4.22 -3.06 10.45
C PHE A 10 -5.27 -2.06 10.94
N PHE A 11 -6.54 -2.45 11.04
CA PHE A 11 -7.60 -1.50 11.41
C PHE A 11 -7.74 -1.22 12.91
N ALA A 12 -7.15 -2.04 13.79
CA ALA A 12 -7.23 -1.84 15.24
C ALA A 12 -6.52 -0.55 15.72
N GLY A 13 -5.53 -0.06 14.96
CA GLY A 13 -4.68 1.06 15.36
C GLY A 13 -4.88 2.36 14.59
N THR A 14 -5.80 2.43 13.62
CA THR A 14 -5.69 3.42 12.52
C THR A 14 -6.86 4.37 12.38
N SER A 15 -7.73 4.56 13.39
CA SER A 15 -9.03 5.26 13.22
C SER A 15 -8.96 6.61 12.49
N ASP A 16 -7.86 7.36 12.65
CA ASP A 16 -7.68 8.69 12.06
C ASP A 16 -6.42 8.79 11.16
N ASP A 17 -5.73 7.66 10.94
CA ASP A 17 -4.51 7.63 10.15
C ASP A 17 -4.81 7.61 8.65
N LEU A 18 -4.09 8.43 7.91
CA LEU A 18 -4.19 8.49 6.45
C LEU A 18 -3.04 7.72 5.80
N TYR A 19 -3.35 7.04 4.70
CA TYR A 19 -2.37 6.22 3.98
C TYR A 19 -2.37 6.55 2.49
N TYR A 20 -1.19 6.57 1.92
CA TYR A 20 -1.00 6.54 0.48
C TYR A 20 -1.28 5.14 -0.06
N VAL A 21 -2.07 5.09 -1.12
CA VAL A 21 -2.40 3.87 -1.88
C VAL A 21 -2.10 4.11 -3.35
N GLY A 22 -1.39 3.16 -3.97
CA GLY A 22 -1.02 3.20 -5.38
C GLY A 22 -2.11 2.56 -6.23
N PHE A 23 -2.29 3.08 -7.44
CA PHE A 23 -3.22 2.57 -8.42
C PHE A 23 -2.54 2.45 -9.77
N LEU A 24 -2.89 1.40 -10.50
CA LEU A 24 -2.44 1.10 -11.85
C LEU A 24 -3.64 1.22 -12.80
N LYS A 25 -3.43 1.86 -13.95
CA LYS A 25 -4.41 1.91 -15.04
C LYS A 25 -4.05 0.86 -16.08
N THR A 26 -4.98 -0.04 -16.34
CA THR A 26 -4.96 -0.89 -17.54
C THR A 26 -5.95 -0.35 -18.58
N LYS A 27 -5.91 -0.92 -19.78
CA LYS A 27 -6.90 -0.67 -20.84
C LYS A 27 -8.35 -0.75 -20.34
N GLU A 28 -8.62 -1.66 -19.42
CA GLU A 28 -9.97 -1.96 -18.95
C GLU A 28 -10.36 -1.12 -17.72
N ALA A 29 -9.47 -0.97 -16.73
CA ALA A 29 -9.86 -0.41 -15.44
C ALA A 29 -8.68 0.18 -14.66
N TRP A 30 -9.02 0.98 -13.66
CA TRP A 30 -8.11 1.30 -12.56
C TRP A 30 -8.18 0.18 -11.51
N MET A 31 -7.03 -0.22 -11.01
CA MET A 31 -6.91 -1.21 -9.93
C MET A 31 -5.91 -0.72 -8.88
N PRO A 32 -6.15 -1.03 -7.59
CA PRO A 32 -5.16 -0.76 -6.57
C PRO A 32 -3.90 -1.61 -6.81
N LEU A 33 -2.76 -1.11 -6.32
CA LEU A 33 -1.51 -1.84 -6.33
C LEU A 33 -1.57 -2.95 -5.27
N CYS A 34 -1.69 -4.18 -5.75
CA CYS A 34 -1.78 -5.37 -4.91
C CYS A 34 -0.71 -6.39 -5.29
N PHE A 35 -0.48 -7.39 -4.43
CA PHE A 35 0.34 -8.56 -4.74
C PHE A 35 -0.26 -9.83 -4.12
N VAL A 36 0.37 -10.97 -4.43
CA VAL A 36 0.08 -12.27 -3.84
C VAL A 36 1.02 -12.49 -2.66
N SER A 37 0.50 -12.54 -1.44
CA SER A 37 1.31 -12.72 -0.22
C SER A 37 2.02 -14.08 -0.18
N GLU A 38 1.37 -15.11 -0.73
CA GLU A 38 1.85 -16.49 -0.73
C GLU A 38 1.80 -17.06 -2.16
N PRO A 39 2.74 -16.66 -3.05
CA PRO A 39 2.68 -17.00 -4.47
C PRO A 39 2.78 -18.49 -4.77
N ASP A 40 3.34 -19.30 -3.86
CA ASP A 40 3.41 -20.76 -3.99
C ASP A 40 2.07 -21.45 -3.66
N GLN A 41 1.15 -20.75 -2.99
CA GLN A 41 -0.12 -21.30 -2.51
C GLN A 41 -1.35 -20.63 -3.14
N LYS A 42 -1.23 -19.36 -3.52
CA LYS A 42 -2.33 -18.55 -4.06
C LYS A 42 -2.01 -18.11 -5.49
N SER A 43 -3.05 -18.07 -6.31
CA SER A 43 -2.98 -17.61 -7.71
C SER A 43 -3.69 -16.28 -7.95
N PHE A 44 -4.10 -15.59 -6.89
CA PHE A 44 -4.87 -14.35 -6.94
C PHE A 44 -4.26 -13.30 -6.02
N LEU A 45 -4.46 -12.02 -6.38
CA LEU A 45 -4.03 -10.87 -5.59
C LEU A 45 -4.85 -10.82 -4.29
N ASP A 46 -4.19 -10.84 -3.15
CA ASP A 46 -4.84 -10.90 -1.84
C ASP A 46 -4.37 -9.79 -0.89
N THR A 47 -3.36 -9.00 -1.27
CA THR A 47 -2.73 -8.04 -0.37
C THR A 47 -2.62 -6.66 -0.98
N LEU A 48 -3.12 -5.65 -0.27
CA LEU A 48 -3.04 -4.23 -0.67
C LEU A 48 -1.73 -3.58 -0.19
N TYR A 49 -1.03 -2.84 -1.06
CA TYR A 49 0.06 -1.97 -0.62
C TYR A 49 -0.45 -0.62 -0.11
N VAL A 50 0.01 -0.24 1.07
CA VAL A 50 -0.23 1.08 1.66
C VAL A 50 1.05 1.66 2.23
N SER A 51 1.12 2.98 2.40
CA SER A 51 2.24 3.61 3.12
C SER A 51 1.80 4.89 3.80
N ARG A 52 2.42 5.24 4.92
CA ARG A 52 2.27 6.59 5.50
C ARG A 52 3.08 7.66 4.76
N LEU A 53 3.96 7.25 3.85
CA LEU A 53 4.81 8.13 3.07
C LEU A 53 4.64 7.84 1.57
N GLN A 54 4.58 8.89 0.75
CA GLN A 54 4.45 8.72 -0.70
C GLN A 54 5.69 8.08 -1.37
N PRO A 55 6.95 8.45 -1.03
CA PRO A 55 8.11 8.00 -1.79
C PRO A 55 8.31 6.47 -1.88
N PRO A 56 8.14 5.68 -0.80
CA PRO A 56 8.26 4.22 -0.88
C PRO A 56 7.24 3.60 -1.85
N LEU A 57 6.03 4.14 -1.87
CA LEU A 57 4.96 3.63 -2.73
C LEU A 57 5.16 4.01 -4.20
N ARG A 58 5.69 5.21 -4.47
CA ARG A 58 6.10 5.61 -5.82
C ARG A 58 7.18 4.68 -6.36
N ALA A 59 8.21 4.39 -5.57
CA ALA A 59 9.29 3.48 -5.97
C ALA A 59 8.77 2.09 -6.33
N LEU A 60 7.78 1.58 -5.59
CA LEU A 60 7.10 0.32 -5.94
C LEU A 60 6.36 0.44 -7.27
N LEU A 61 5.50 1.44 -7.45
CA LEU A 61 4.74 1.65 -8.70
C LEU A 61 5.66 1.72 -9.93
N ASP A 62 6.73 2.52 -9.85
CA ASP A 62 7.68 2.69 -10.96
C ASP A 62 8.37 1.35 -11.31
N GLY A 63 8.63 0.51 -10.30
CA GLY A 63 9.16 -0.84 -10.48
C GLY A 63 8.18 -1.79 -11.19
N TYR A 64 6.86 -1.60 -11.05
CA TYR A 64 5.83 -2.40 -11.72
C TYR A 64 5.56 -1.94 -13.15
N VAL A 65 5.55 -0.63 -13.43
CA VAL A 65 5.29 -0.08 -14.78
C VAL A 65 6.28 -0.62 -15.81
N GLY A 66 7.55 -0.81 -15.42
CA GLY A 66 8.57 -1.36 -16.31
C GLY A 66 8.51 -2.87 -16.52
N ARG A 67 7.68 -3.61 -15.76
CA ARG A 67 7.67 -5.08 -15.72
C ARG A 67 6.34 -5.70 -16.13
N VAL A 68 5.24 -4.97 -15.95
CA VAL A 68 3.89 -5.45 -16.26
C VAL A 68 3.45 -4.82 -17.56
N GLU A 69 3.33 -5.66 -18.60
CA GLU A 69 2.84 -5.23 -19.90
C GLU A 69 1.37 -4.81 -19.79
N GLY A 70 0.99 -3.71 -20.43
CA GLY A 70 -0.39 -3.22 -20.46
C GLY A 70 -0.79 -2.24 -19.36
N ILE A 71 0.15 -1.80 -18.51
CA ILE A 71 -0.05 -0.63 -17.66
C ILE A 71 0.10 0.63 -18.52
N GLU A 72 -0.93 1.48 -18.52
CA GLU A 72 -0.98 2.72 -19.30
C GLU A 72 -0.65 3.95 -18.45
N ASP A 73 -0.98 3.93 -17.15
CA ASP A 73 -0.75 5.04 -16.24
C ASP A 73 -0.70 4.56 -14.77
N THR A 74 -0.21 5.42 -13.88
CA THR A 74 -0.19 5.17 -12.43
C THR A 74 -0.61 6.40 -11.64
N PHE A 75 -1.19 6.16 -10.47
CA PHE A 75 -1.66 7.20 -9.58
C PHE A 75 -1.40 6.82 -8.12
N ILE A 76 -1.19 7.82 -7.26
CA ILE A 76 -1.12 7.63 -5.81
C ILE A 76 -2.19 8.52 -5.18
N HIS A 77 -3.08 7.93 -4.41
CA HIS A 77 -4.09 8.65 -3.64
C HIS A 77 -3.83 8.56 -2.14
N TYR A 78 -4.35 9.52 -1.38
CA TYR A 78 -4.27 9.54 0.07
C TYR A 78 -5.66 9.23 0.60
N LEU A 79 -5.78 8.10 1.29
CA LEU A 79 -7.05 7.49 1.66
C LEU A 79 -7.19 7.35 3.17
N PHE A 80 -8.42 7.54 3.63
CA PHE A 80 -8.83 7.21 4.99
C PHE A 80 -9.00 5.68 5.17
N PRO A 81 -8.97 5.16 6.41
CA PRO A 81 -9.13 3.74 6.68
C PRO A 81 -10.45 3.17 6.14
N GLU A 82 -11.53 3.95 6.16
CA GLU A 82 -12.82 3.54 5.60
C GLU A 82 -12.76 3.33 4.08
N GLU A 83 -12.03 4.18 3.36
CA GLU A 83 -11.84 4.03 1.92
C GLU A 83 -10.96 2.82 1.59
N ILE A 84 -9.94 2.57 2.43
CA ILE A 84 -9.10 1.38 2.33
C ILE A 84 -9.93 0.12 2.56
N ARG A 85 -10.84 0.12 3.55
CA ARG A 85 -11.78 -0.98 3.79
C ARG A 85 -12.67 -1.23 2.57
N ASN A 86 -13.20 -0.18 1.96
CA ASN A 86 -14.00 -0.30 0.74
C ASN A 86 -13.21 -0.93 -0.41
N LEU A 87 -11.91 -0.64 -0.54
CA LEU A 87 -11.06 -1.28 -1.54
C LEU A 87 -10.84 -2.77 -1.22
N ILE A 88 -10.54 -3.09 0.03
CA ILE A 88 -10.35 -4.47 0.49
C ILE A 88 -11.59 -5.31 0.19
N ASP A 89 -12.77 -4.83 0.57
CA ASP A 89 -14.03 -5.55 0.35
C ASP A 89 -14.35 -5.68 -1.15
N ARG A 90 -14.13 -4.63 -1.93
CA ARG A 90 -14.43 -4.61 -3.37
C ARG A 90 -13.54 -5.57 -4.17
N TYR A 91 -12.27 -5.68 -3.79
CA TYR A 91 -11.30 -6.51 -4.50
C TYR A 91 -11.08 -7.87 -3.84
N GLY A 92 -11.77 -8.16 -2.74
CA GLY A 92 -11.66 -9.43 -2.01
C GLY A 92 -10.26 -9.65 -1.41
N LEU A 93 -9.64 -8.59 -0.91
CA LEU A 93 -8.30 -8.65 -0.33
C LEU A 93 -8.37 -9.16 1.11
N GLU A 94 -7.32 -9.83 1.56
CA GLU A 94 -7.25 -10.49 2.85
C GLU A 94 -6.23 -9.83 3.78
N ARG A 95 -5.28 -9.05 3.23
CA ARG A 95 -4.14 -8.50 3.98
C ARG A 95 -3.75 -7.10 3.51
N VAL A 96 -2.98 -6.42 4.35
CA VAL A 96 -2.37 -5.13 4.03
C VAL A 96 -0.86 -5.21 4.22
N ALA A 97 -0.12 -4.73 3.23
CA ALA A 97 1.32 -4.55 3.31
C ALA A 97 1.65 -3.07 3.51
N VAL A 98 2.10 -2.73 4.70
CA VAL A 98 2.53 -1.38 5.06
C VAL A 98 3.99 -1.21 4.64
N VAL A 99 4.22 -0.28 3.72
CA VAL A 99 5.55 0.02 3.17
C VAL A 99 6.15 1.18 3.95
N HIS A 100 7.32 0.93 4.53
CA HIS A 100 8.09 1.93 5.26
C HIS A 100 9.34 2.30 4.48
N SER A 101 9.74 3.57 4.57
CA SER A 101 11.06 4.02 4.13
C SER A 101 12.13 3.27 4.92
N GLU A 102 13.14 2.73 4.24
CA GLU A 102 14.35 2.27 4.93
C GLU A 102 15.10 3.52 5.43
N GLY A 103 15.17 3.70 6.75
CA GLY A 103 15.98 4.77 7.36
C GLY A 103 15.25 5.82 8.20
N LEU A 104 14.04 5.56 8.70
CA LEU A 104 13.51 6.27 9.86
C LEU A 104 13.34 5.28 11.02
N GLU A 105 14.48 4.83 11.54
CA GLU A 105 14.54 4.55 12.98
C GLU A 105 14.09 5.82 13.72
N ASP A 106 13.41 5.65 14.84
CA ASP A 106 12.93 6.67 15.80
C ASP A 106 13.96 7.75 16.15
N GLY A 107 14.22 8.65 15.21
CA GLY A 107 15.01 9.85 15.38
C GLY A 107 14.07 11.01 15.61
N CYS A 108 13.51 11.11 16.82
CA CYS A 108 12.99 12.38 17.32
C CYS A 108 14.16 13.39 17.36
N GLY A 109 14.40 14.05 16.23
CA GLY A 109 15.34 15.16 16.07
C GLY A 109 14.73 16.51 16.43
N CYS A 110 13.74 16.54 17.32
CA CYS A 110 13.29 17.79 17.90
C CYS A 110 14.36 18.29 18.87
N GLY A 111 15.13 19.28 18.43
CA GLY A 111 16.08 20.05 19.23
C GLY A 111 15.40 20.88 20.33
N CYS A 112 14.73 20.21 21.26
CA CYS A 112 14.31 20.79 22.53
C CYS A 112 15.48 20.72 23.51
N ARG A 113 16.34 21.74 23.48
CA ARG A 113 17.11 22.15 24.66
C ARG A 113 16.67 23.57 25.03
N GLY A 114 16.28 23.73 26.28
CA GLY A 114 16.02 25.02 26.90
C GLY A 114 17.28 25.76 27.32
#